data_AF-A0A2V9IPX5-F1
#
_entry.id   AF-A0A2V9IPX5-F1
#
_cell.length_a   1.000
_cell.length_b   1.000
_cell.length_c   1.000
_cell.angle_alpha   90.00
_cell.angle_beta   90.00
_cell.angle_gamma   90.00
#
_symmetry.space_group_name_H-M   'P 1'
#
loop_
_entity.id
_entity.type
_entity.pdbx_description
1 polymer ?
#
loop_
_entity_poly.entity_id
_entity_poly.type
_entity_poly.pdbx_seq_one_letter_code
_entity_poly.pdbx_strand_id
1 'polypeptide(L)'
;PAQTGQRPAEEVAEVLLAAGVRLIQYRHKGRDSRELYETSRRLAEQVRRAAGVFIVNDRADVALAVDADGVHVGQEDLPVEMARLAFTSCGQPSKWIGCSTHRLAQVREADQSSADY
;
A
#
# COMPACT_ATOMS: atom_id res chain seq x y z
N PRO A 1 9.35 4.45 8.60
CA PRO A 1 10.68 4.45 9.29
C PRO A 1 11.54 5.69 9.00
N ALA A 2 11.87 5.98 7.73
CA ALA A 2 12.66 7.19 7.40
C ALA A 2 11.81 8.48 7.47
N GLN A 3 10.59 8.45 6.93
CA GLN A 3 9.68 9.60 6.89
C GLN A 3 8.90 9.82 8.19
N THR A 4 8.97 8.87 9.14
CA THR A 4 8.29 9.00 10.44
C THR A 4 9.12 9.82 11.45
N GLY A 5 10.35 10.18 11.10
CA GLY A 5 11.28 10.84 12.03
C GLY A 5 11.64 9.92 13.21
N GLN A 6 11.80 8.62 12.95
CA GLN A 6 12.07 7.56 13.95
C GLN A 6 10.93 7.28 14.96
N ARG A 7 9.77 7.94 14.81
CA ARG A 7 8.58 7.59 15.60
C ARG A 7 7.92 6.31 15.08
N PRO A 8 7.17 5.59 15.94
CA PRO A 8 6.28 4.51 15.52
C PRO A 8 5.35 4.99 14.40
N ALA A 9 5.09 4.13 13.42
CA ALA A 9 4.26 4.51 12.27
C ALA A 9 2.81 4.81 12.68
N GLU A 10 2.34 4.10 13.70
CA GLU A 10 1.00 4.20 14.28
C GLU A 10 0.74 5.58 14.90
N GLU A 11 1.75 6.14 15.59
CA GLU A 11 1.67 7.47 16.18
C GLU A 11 1.60 8.54 15.08
N VAL A 12 2.42 8.40 14.04
CA VAL A 12 2.41 9.33 12.91
C VAL A 12 1.09 9.23 12.15
N ALA A 13 0.56 8.03 11.94
CA ALA A 13 -0.72 7.82 11.29
C ALA A 13 -1.87 8.47 12.07
N GLU A 14 -1.89 8.34 13.40
CA GLU A 14 -2.88 8.99 14.25
C GLU A 14 -2.89 10.51 14.08
N VAL A 15 -1.71 11.14 14.11
CA VAL A 15 -1.56 12.59 13.89
C VAL A 15 -2.05 13.01 12.50
N LEU A 16 -1.69 12.25 11.46
CA LEU A 16 -2.12 12.55 10.08
C LEU A 16 -3.63 12.40 9.90
N LEU A 17 -4.23 11.36 10.47
CA LEU A 17 -5.68 11.13 10.40
C LEU A 17 -6.45 12.22 11.13
N ALA A 18 -5.98 12.64 12.31
CA ALA A 18 -6.53 13.77 13.06
C ALA A 18 -6.44 15.09 12.27
N ALA A 19 -5.38 15.28 11.49
CA ALA A 19 -5.19 16.45 10.61
C ALA A 19 -6.03 16.40 9.32
N GLY A 20 -6.84 15.35 9.10
CA GLY A 20 -7.72 15.26 7.92
C GLY A 20 -7.15 14.44 6.76
N VAL A 21 -5.96 13.85 6.87
CA VAL A 21 -5.44 12.94 5.84
C VAL A 21 -6.32 11.68 5.78
N ARG A 22 -6.66 11.24 4.56
CA ARG A 22 -7.53 10.07 4.35
C ARG A 22 -6.92 8.99 3.48
N LEU A 23 -5.70 9.17 2.99
CA LEU A 23 -4.95 8.13 2.30
C LEU A 23 -3.60 7.99 3.00
N ILE A 24 -3.33 6.79 3.52
CA ILE A 24 -2.04 6.46 4.13
C ILE A 24 -1.44 5.29 3.38
N GLN A 25 -0.23 5.50 2.86
CA GLN A 25 0.60 4.44 2.31
C GLN A 25 1.69 4.08 3.32
N TYR A 26 1.76 2.81 3.73
CA TYR A 26 2.83 2.34 4.60
C TYR A 26 3.97 1.74 3.79
N ARG A 27 5.15 2.35 3.94
CA ARG A 27 6.38 1.91 3.28
C ARG A 27 7.45 1.51 4.27
N HIS A 28 7.82 0.24 4.25
CA HIS A 28 8.86 -0.34 5.10
C HIS A 28 9.90 -1.06 4.23
N LYS A 29 11.13 -0.55 4.23
CA LYS A 29 12.26 -1.13 3.47
C LYS A 29 13.01 -2.24 4.23
N GLY A 30 12.60 -2.54 5.46
CA GLY A 30 13.20 -3.64 6.22
C GLY A 30 12.81 -5.00 5.64
N ARG A 31 13.62 -6.01 5.94
CA ARG A 31 13.45 -7.37 5.42
C ARG A 31 12.57 -8.25 6.30
N ASP A 32 12.16 -7.77 7.47
CA ASP A 32 11.33 -8.54 8.40
C ASP A 32 9.86 -8.51 7.98
N SER A 33 9.39 -9.65 7.47
CA SER A 33 8.00 -9.79 7.02
C SER A 33 7.00 -9.81 8.19
N ARG A 34 7.41 -10.27 9.38
CA ARG A 34 6.54 -10.27 10.57
C ARG A 34 6.33 -8.84 11.07
N GLU A 35 7.40 -8.06 11.18
CA GLU A 35 7.31 -6.66 11.61
C GLU A 35 6.45 -5.84 10.64
N LEU A 36 6.66 -6.03 9.33
CA LEU A 36 5.85 -5.40 8.29
C LEU A 36 4.37 -5.75 8.45
N TYR A 37 4.04 -7.04 8.60
CA TYR A 37 2.67 -7.49 8.79
C TYR A 37 2.03 -6.90 10.06
N GLU A 38 2.70 -7.01 11.20
CA GLU A 38 2.15 -6.55 12.48
C GLU A 38 1.88 -5.04 12.48
N THR A 39 2.79 -4.26 11.91
CA THR A 39 2.62 -2.80 11.78
C THR A 39 1.51 -2.47 10.79
N SER A 40 1.48 -3.15 9.63
CA SER A 40 0.46 -2.93 8.61
C SER A 40 -0.95 -3.25 9.13
N ARG A 41 -1.09 -4.31 9.93
CA ARG A 41 -2.37 -4.68 10.55
C ARG A 41 -2.88 -3.57 11.48
N ARG A 42 -2.02 -3.05 12.35
CA ARG A 42 -2.37 -1.96 13.28
C ARG A 42 -2.75 -0.67 12.52
N LEU A 43 -2.00 -0.33 11.48
CA LEU A 43 -2.28 0.82 10.62
C LEU A 43 -3.59 0.68 9.85
N ALA A 44 -3.85 -0.49 9.26
CA ALA A 44 -5.09 -0.76 8.53
C ALA A 44 -6.32 -0.56 9.44
N GLU A 45 -6.26 -1.05 10.69
CA GLU A 45 -7.32 -0.82 11.68
C GLU A 45 -7.51 0.67 12.03
N GLN A 46 -6.42 1.41 12.26
CA GLN A 46 -6.48 2.85 12.57
C GLN A 46 -7.08 3.65 11.42
N VAL A 47 -6.61 3.41 10.19
CA VAL A 47 -7.05 4.12 8.98
C VAL A 47 -8.52 3.80 8.69
N ARG A 48 -8.93 2.54 8.82
CA ARG A 48 -10.33 2.12 8.64
C ARG A 48 -11.27 2.79 9.63
N ARG A 49 -10.89 2.89 10.91
CA ARG A 49 -11.68 3.61 11.93
C ARG A 49 -11.86 5.10 11.61
N ALA A 50 -10.92 5.69 10.90
CA ALA A 50 -10.98 7.08 10.44
C ALA A 50 -11.63 7.23 9.06
N ALA A 51 -12.26 6.17 8.52
CA ALA A 51 -12.84 6.13 7.17
C ALA A 51 -11.84 6.54 6.07
N GLY A 52 -10.57 6.17 6.24
CA GLY A 52 -9.52 6.39 5.25
C GLY A 52 -9.23 5.15 4.41
N VAL A 53 -8.33 5.34 3.44
CA VAL A 53 -7.78 4.34 2.51
C VAL A 53 -6.36 3.99 2.96
N PHE A 54 -6.10 2.70 3.12
CA PHE A 54 -4.79 2.16 3.50
C PHE A 54 -4.16 1.37 2.36
N ILE A 55 -2.94 1.76 1.98
CA ILE A 55 -2.15 1.12 0.93
C ILE A 55 -0.86 0.55 1.50
N VAL A 56 -0.54 -0.69 1.17
CA VAL A 56 0.76 -1.30 1.50
C VAL A 56 1.73 -1.12 0.33
N ASN A 57 2.97 -0.70 0.60
CA ASN A 57 3.98 -0.60 -0.44
C ASN A 57 4.60 -1.97 -0.76
N ASP A 58 4.80 -2.26 -2.04
CA ASP A 58 5.50 -3.40 -2.67
C ASP A 58 4.93 -4.81 -2.40
N ARG A 59 4.25 -5.01 -1.27
CA ARG A 59 3.90 -6.32 -0.71
C ARG A 59 2.40 -6.61 -0.82
N ALA A 60 1.99 -7.10 -1.99
CA ALA A 60 0.59 -7.49 -2.26
C ALA A 60 0.10 -8.63 -1.34
N ASP A 61 1.00 -9.53 -0.93
CA ASP A 61 0.74 -10.58 0.06
C ASP A 61 0.37 -10.00 1.43
N VAL A 62 1.08 -8.98 1.89
CA VAL A 62 0.77 -8.28 3.13
C VAL A 62 -0.52 -7.47 3.00
N ALA A 63 -0.73 -6.79 1.86
CA ALA A 63 -1.97 -6.07 1.58
C ALA A 63 -3.20 -6.99 1.71
N LEU A 64 -3.13 -8.20 1.14
CA LEU A 64 -4.15 -9.25 1.30
C LEU A 64 -4.32 -9.65 2.77
N ALA A 65 -3.21 -9.97 3.46
CA ALA A 65 -3.23 -10.50 4.81
C ALA A 65 -3.84 -9.53 5.84
N VAL A 66 -3.73 -8.22 5.62
CA VAL A 66 -4.28 -7.18 6.51
C VAL A 66 -5.57 -6.56 5.98
N ASP A 67 -6.11 -7.08 4.86
CA ASP A 67 -7.26 -6.53 4.15
C ASP A 67 -7.10 -5.01 3.88
N ALA A 68 -5.91 -4.60 3.43
CA ALA A 68 -5.65 -3.24 2.98
C ALA A 68 -6.53 -2.90 1.76
N ASP A 69 -6.72 -1.62 1.47
CA ASP A 69 -7.50 -1.18 0.31
C ASP A 69 -6.76 -1.41 -1.00
N GLY A 70 -5.44 -1.52 -0.94
CA GLY A 70 -4.62 -1.79 -2.12
C GLY A 70 -3.13 -1.91 -1.86
N VAL A 71 -2.38 -2.00 -2.96
CA VAL A 71 -0.92 -2.03 -2.98
C VAL A 71 -0.39 -0.90 -3.88
N HIS A 72 0.81 -0.43 -3.60
CA HIS A 72 1.57 0.41 -4.53
C HIS A 72 2.86 -0.28 -4.90
N VAL A 73 3.16 -0.44 -6.18
CA VAL A 73 4.35 -1.14 -6.68
C VAL A 73 5.27 -0.20 -7.44
N GLY A 74 6.56 -0.43 -7.30
CA GLY A 74 7.61 0.18 -8.10
C GLY A 74 8.00 -0.65 -9.32
N GLN A 75 8.97 -0.13 -10.07
CA GLN A 75 9.44 -0.72 -11.33
C GLN A 75 10.26 -2.01 -11.14
N GLU A 76 10.73 -2.28 -9.91
CA GLU A 76 11.53 -3.45 -9.55
C GLU A 76 10.74 -4.45 -8.68
N ASP A 77 9.46 -4.17 -8.41
CA ASP A 77 8.59 -5.00 -7.60
C ASP A 77 7.79 -5.98 -8.46
N LEU A 78 6.73 -6.58 -7.90
CA LEU A 78 5.81 -7.39 -8.69
C LEU A 78 5.20 -6.55 -9.83
N PRO A 79 5.12 -7.10 -11.05
CA PRO A 79 4.38 -6.47 -12.13
C PRO A 79 2.94 -6.19 -11.70
N VAL A 80 2.37 -5.08 -12.17
CA VAL A 80 0.98 -4.65 -11.88
C VAL A 80 0.00 -5.81 -12.10
N GLU A 81 0.14 -6.53 -13.21
CA GLU A 81 -0.74 -7.67 -13.54
C GLU A 81 -0.64 -8.82 -12.54
N MET A 82 0.54 -9.05 -11.96
CA MET A 82 0.71 -10.08 -10.93
C MET A 82 0.11 -9.65 -9.59
N ALA A 83 0.19 -8.36 -9.25
CA ALA A 83 -0.51 -7.83 -8.09
C ALA A 83 -2.04 -7.93 -8.28
N ARG A 84 -2.56 -7.62 -9.47
CA ARG A 84 -3.98 -7.78 -9.81
C ARG A 84 -4.41 -9.24 -9.72
N LEU A 85 -3.62 -10.15 -10.28
CA LEU A 85 -3.89 -11.58 -10.23
C LEU A 85 -3.95 -12.11 -8.79
N ALA A 86 -3.06 -11.64 -7.90
CA ALA A 86 -3.08 -12.05 -6.50
C ALA A 86 -4.40 -11.68 -5.82
N PHE A 87 -4.87 -10.44 -6.03
CA PHE A 87 -6.14 -9.98 -5.46
C PHE A 87 -7.36 -10.70 -6.04
N THR A 88 -7.43 -10.85 -7.37
CA THR A 88 -8.56 -11.52 -8.03
C THR A 88 -8.63 -13.00 -7.69
N SER A 89 -7.50 -13.69 -7.56
CA SER A 89 -7.43 -15.10 -7.18
C SER A 89 -7.92 -15.35 -5.75
N CYS A 90 -7.84 -14.33 -4.87
CA CYS A 90 -8.39 -14.36 -3.53
C CYS A 90 -9.83 -13.80 -3.44
N GLY A 91 -10.49 -13.53 -4.58
CA GLY A 91 -11.86 -13.02 -4.62
C GLY A 91 -12.00 -11.55 -4.24
N GLN A 92 -10.92 -10.75 -4.35
CA GLN A 92 -10.89 -9.32 -4.01
C GLN A 92 -10.57 -8.43 -5.23
N PRO A 93 -11.36 -8.45 -6.31
CA PRO A 93 -11.01 -7.79 -7.57
C PRO A 93 -10.95 -6.26 -7.49
N SER A 94 -11.58 -5.64 -6.48
CA SER A 94 -11.75 -4.20 -6.34
C SER A 94 -10.63 -3.48 -5.56
N LYS A 95 -9.59 -4.21 -5.13
CA LYS A 95 -8.44 -3.62 -4.43
C LYS A 95 -7.65 -2.71 -5.37
N TRP A 96 -7.14 -1.61 -4.86
CA TRP A 96 -6.41 -0.62 -5.65
C TRP A 96 -4.97 -1.07 -5.91
N ILE A 97 -4.42 -0.73 -7.08
CA ILE A 97 -3.04 -0.98 -7.46
C ILE A 97 -2.45 0.31 -8.02
N GLY A 98 -1.53 0.91 -7.27
CA GLY A 98 -0.76 2.05 -7.77
C GLY A 98 0.55 1.61 -8.39
N CYS A 99 1.03 2.34 -9.40
CA CYS A 99 2.32 2.08 -10.03
C CYS A 99 3.19 3.35 -10.06
N SER A 100 4.39 3.28 -9.50
CA SER A 100 5.36 4.39 -9.59
C SER A 100 5.85 4.55 -11.02
N THR A 101 5.81 5.78 -11.54
CA THR A 101 6.33 6.14 -12.87
C THR A 101 7.29 7.32 -12.78
N HIS A 102 8.32 7.33 -13.63
CA HIS A 102 9.39 8.33 -13.64
C HIS A 102 9.72 8.85 -15.05
N ARG A 103 9.07 8.31 -16.08
CA ARG A 103 9.19 8.75 -17.48
C ARG A 103 7.90 8.48 -18.24
N LEU A 104 7.67 9.24 -19.32
CA LEU A 104 6.44 9.14 -20.12
C LEU A 104 6.15 7.73 -20.62
N ALA A 105 7.17 6.96 -20.99
CA ALA A 105 6.96 5.59 -21.45
C ALA A 105 6.46 4.64 -20.33
N GLN A 106 6.81 4.88 -19.05
CA GLN A 106 6.24 4.13 -17.92
C GLN A 106 4.79 4.52 -17.65
N VAL A 107 4.44 5.81 -17.82
CA VAL A 107 3.05 6.28 -17.71
C VAL A 107 2.18 5.59 -18.76
N ARG A 108 2.65 5.52 -20.01
CA ARG A 108 1.94 4.81 -21.09
C ARG A 108 1.77 3.32 -20.83
N GLU A 109 2.77 2.69 -20.22
CA GLU A 109 2.69 1.27 -19.84
C GLU A 109 1.68 1.07 -18.70
N ALA A 110 1.69 1.94 -17.69
CA ALA A 110 0.72 1.90 -16.59
C ALA A 110 -0.72 2.11 -17.08
N ASP A 111 -0.95 3.05 -18.01
CA ASP A 111 -2.25 3.34 -18.64
C ASP A 111 -2.81 2.14 -19.45
N GLN A 112 -1.92 1.25 -19.92
CA GLN A 112 -2.28 0.02 -20.64
C GLN A 112 -2.37 -1.21 -19.73
N SER A 113 -2.16 -1.03 -18.43
CA SER A 113 -2.18 -2.09 -17.42
C SER A 113 -3.46 -2.02 -16.57
N SER A 114 -3.54 -2.90 -15.58
CA SER A 114 -4.60 -2.90 -14.56
C SER A 114 -4.32 -2.01 -13.34
N ALA A 115 -3.40 -1.05 -13.47
CA ALA A 115 -3.12 -0.04 -12.46
C ALA A 115 -4.29 0.95 -12.34
N ASP A 116 -4.58 1.37 -11.11
CA ASP A 116 -5.66 2.31 -10.78
C ASP A 116 -5.14 3.76 -10.62
N TYR A 117 -3.86 3.94 -10.29
CA TYR A 117 -3.23 5.27 -10.13
C TYR A 117 -1.69 5.27 -10.28
#